data_AF-A0A8J3MZS9-F1
#
_entry.id   AF-A0A8J3MZS9-F1
#
_cell.length_a   1.000
_cell.length_b   1.000
_cell.length_c   1.000
_cell.angle_alpha   90.00
_cell.angle_beta   90.00
_cell.angle_gamma   90.00
#
_symmetry.space_group_name_H-M   'P 1'
#
loop_
_entity.id
_entity.type
_entity.pdbx_description
1 polymer ?
#
loop_
_entity_poly.entity_id
_entity_poly.type
_entity_poly.pdbx_seq_one_letter_code
_entity_poly.pdbx_strand_id
1 'polypeptide(L)'
;MRRQLIRMLDYLDGSQYVQTEKLPPDLPPIMIDKNQARVALLEFDPQSQNPPGYLTHIGNHLREIVVSPGVTPEQKALAIRINKALNNVQAWLEKVHSDAAQLIQMTPQQLLAPETTRLLDDLFTQANNAFVGQTDPNTDQVKEGVVQIHYSVQGLATFDVQPYSAS
;
A
#
# COMPACT_ATOMS: atom_id res chain seq x y z
N MET A 1 -22.07 -4.81 -1.18
CA MET A 1 -21.07 -3.98 -1.85
C MET A 1 -20.54 -2.86 -0.96
N ARG A 2 -21.34 -1.82 -0.62
CA ARG A 2 -20.89 -0.67 0.19
C ARG A 2 -20.12 -1.00 1.47
N ARG A 3 -20.57 -2.01 2.23
CA ARG A 3 -19.83 -2.53 3.41
C ARG A 3 -18.39 -2.96 3.11
N GLN A 4 -18.13 -3.59 1.95
CA GLN A 4 -16.77 -3.99 1.58
C GLN A 4 -15.91 -2.78 1.19
N LEU A 5 -16.51 -1.80 0.51
CA LEU A 5 -15.83 -0.55 0.17
C LEU A 5 -15.39 0.21 1.42
N ILE A 6 -16.27 0.31 2.44
CA ILE A 6 -15.90 0.92 3.72
C ILE A 6 -14.76 0.16 4.38
N ARG A 7 -14.80 -1.17 4.41
CA ARG A 7 -13.71 -1.96 4.99
C ARG A 7 -12.38 -1.74 4.26
N MET A 8 -12.42 -1.59 2.93
CA MET A 8 -11.23 -1.25 2.15
C MET A 8 -10.67 0.11 2.59
N LEU A 9 -11.53 1.14 2.65
CA LEU A 9 -11.15 2.47 3.12
C LEU A 9 -10.66 2.44 4.57
N ASP A 10 -11.28 1.66 5.45
CA ASP A 10 -10.84 1.53 6.85
C ASP A 10 -9.39 1.00 6.95
N TYR A 11 -8.98 0.09 6.06
CA TYR A 11 -7.60 -0.42 6.01
C TYR A 11 -6.63 0.56 5.35
N LEU A 12 -7.06 1.24 4.28
CA LEU A 12 -6.24 2.20 3.55
C LEU A 12 -5.97 3.44 4.39
N ASP A 13 -7.00 3.98 5.04
CA ASP A 13 -7.00 5.26 5.75
C ASP A 13 -6.71 5.08 7.24
N GLY A 14 -6.90 3.86 7.74
CA GLY A 14 -6.88 3.59 9.16
C GLY A 14 -8.07 4.23 9.87
N SER A 15 -8.28 3.80 11.12
CA SER A 15 -9.44 4.23 11.93
C SER A 15 -9.48 5.74 12.24
N GLN A 16 -8.34 6.42 12.13
CA GLN A 16 -8.22 7.87 12.37
C GLN A 16 -8.67 8.70 11.17
N TYR A 17 -8.27 8.33 9.93
CA TYR A 17 -8.51 9.16 8.75
C TYR A 17 -9.73 8.73 7.93
N VAL A 18 -10.23 7.49 8.07
CA VAL A 18 -11.45 7.05 7.37
C VAL A 18 -12.67 7.91 7.72
N GLN A 19 -12.67 8.55 8.90
CA GLN A 19 -13.74 9.46 9.33
C GLN A 19 -13.71 10.80 8.60
N THR A 20 -12.61 11.14 7.91
CA THR A 20 -12.53 12.32 7.06
C THR A 20 -13.19 12.09 5.70
N GLU A 21 -13.42 10.83 5.33
CA GLU A 21 -14.22 10.47 4.17
C GLU A 21 -15.68 10.88 4.39
N LYS A 22 -16.32 11.41 3.35
CA LYS A 22 -17.70 11.90 3.43
C LYS A 22 -18.70 10.75 3.35
N LEU A 23 -18.69 9.83 4.32
CA LEU A 23 -19.53 8.64 4.26
C LEU A 23 -21.04 9.00 4.18
N PRO A 24 -21.84 8.30 3.35
CA PRO A 24 -23.28 8.43 3.37
C PRO A 24 -23.87 8.20 4.78
N PRO A 25 -24.90 8.95 5.19
CA PRO A 25 -25.40 8.95 6.57
C PRO A 25 -26.03 7.62 7.01
N ASP A 26 -26.36 6.73 6.07
CA ASP A 26 -26.87 5.39 6.33
C ASP A 26 -25.79 4.36 6.65
N LEU A 27 -24.51 4.75 6.60
CA LEU A 27 -23.38 3.84 6.79
C LEU A 27 -22.66 4.09 8.12
N PRO A 28 -22.30 3.03 8.86
CA PRO A 28 -21.50 3.16 10.08
C PRO A 28 -20.07 3.63 9.73
N PRO A 29 -19.47 4.47 10.61
CA PRO A 29 -18.23 5.18 10.29
C PRO A 29 -16.96 4.31 10.30
N ILE A 30 -16.97 3.16 10.96
CA ILE A 30 -15.85 2.20 10.98
C ILE A 30 -16.45 0.79 11.02
N MET A 31 -15.97 -0.11 10.15
CA MET A 31 -16.49 -1.48 10.00
C MET A 31 -15.45 -2.58 10.26
N ILE A 32 -14.20 -2.23 10.57
CA ILE A 32 -13.16 -3.17 10.98
C ILE A 32 -12.77 -2.99 12.46
N ASP A 33 -12.12 -4.01 13.03
CA ASP A 33 -11.56 -3.89 14.37
C ASP A 33 -10.52 -2.75 14.38
N LYS A 34 -10.70 -1.78 15.28
CA LYS A 34 -9.78 -0.65 15.45
C LYS A 34 -8.35 -1.11 15.71
N ASN A 35 -8.14 -2.32 16.23
CA ASN A 35 -6.82 -2.91 16.41
C ASN A 35 -6.15 -3.33 15.09
N GLN A 36 -6.94 -3.70 14.09
CA GLN A 36 -6.46 -4.04 12.74
C GLN A 36 -6.22 -2.80 11.88
N ALA A 37 -6.85 -1.67 12.24
CA ALA A 37 -6.82 -0.39 11.52
C ALA A 37 -5.95 0.68 12.18
N ARG A 38 -5.06 0.30 13.11
CA ARG A 38 -4.30 1.27 13.92
C ARG A 38 -3.28 2.04 13.09
N VAL A 39 -2.71 1.39 12.08
CA VAL A 39 -1.76 1.99 11.15
C VAL A 39 -2.39 1.91 9.77
N ALA A 40 -2.68 3.07 9.20
CA ALA A 40 -3.17 3.21 7.83
C ALA A 40 -2.13 2.64 6.85
N LEU A 41 -2.57 2.00 5.77
CA LEU A 41 -1.64 1.61 4.71
C LEU A 41 -1.10 2.84 3.96
N LEU A 42 -1.98 3.80 3.69
CA LEU A 42 -1.67 5.05 3.02
C LEU A 42 -1.51 6.20 4.04
N GLU A 43 -0.83 7.25 3.61
CA GLU A 43 -0.64 8.47 4.38
C GLU A 43 -1.39 9.62 3.72
N PHE A 44 -2.26 10.29 4.48
CA PHE A 44 -3.14 11.35 3.96
C PHE A 44 -2.76 12.72 4.50
N ASP A 45 -2.13 12.77 5.67
CA ASP A 45 -1.59 14.00 6.24
C ASP A 45 -0.11 13.82 6.61
N PRO A 46 0.82 14.00 5.65
CA PRO A 46 2.25 13.84 5.91
C PRO A 46 2.85 14.78 6.95
N GLN A 47 2.11 15.79 7.42
CA GLN A 47 2.58 16.75 8.42
C GLN A 47 2.12 16.39 9.83
N SER A 48 0.93 15.81 9.98
CA SER A 48 0.35 15.51 11.31
C SER A 48 0.14 14.02 11.59
N GLN A 49 0.17 13.16 10.57
CA GLN A 49 -0.03 11.72 10.72
C GLN A 49 1.15 11.06 11.41
N ASN A 50 0.95 10.63 12.65
CA ASN A 50 1.95 9.94 13.45
C ASN A 50 1.36 8.69 14.13
N PRO A 51 1.81 7.46 13.80
CA PRO A 51 2.87 7.16 12.83
C PRO A 51 2.44 7.46 11.38
N PRO A 52 3.39 7.71 10.46
CA PRO A 52 3.09 7.82 9.03
C PRO A 52 2.43 6.53 8.52
N GLY A 53 1.76 6.61 7.37
CA GLY A 53 1.18 5.45 6.70
C GLY A 53 2.22 4.33 6.51
N TYR A 54 1.80 3.08 6.52
CA TYR A 54 2.68 1.92 6.59
C TYR A 54 3.69 1.89 5.43
N LEU A 55 3.27 2.23 4.21
CA LEU A 55 4.16 2.28 3.05
C LEU A 55 5.23 3.37 3.19
N THR A 56 4.84 4.58 3.62
CA THR A 56 5.80 5.66 3.91
C THR A 56 6.77 5.25 5.01
N HIS A 57 6.27 4.61 6.08
CA HIS A 57 7.07 4.20 7.21
C HIS A 57 8.17 3.22 6.80
N ILE A 58 7.83 2.19 6.02
CA ILE A 58 8.83 1.26 5.45
C ILE A 58 9.79 2.00 4.52
N GLY A 59 9.27 2.87 3.65
CA GLY A 59 10.08 3.65 2.71
C GLY A 59 11.14 4.52 3.40
N ASN A 60 10.82 5.10 4.55
CA ASN A 60 11.77 5.88 5.36
C ASN A 60 12.92 5.00 5.87
N HIS A 61 12.61 3.84 6.48
CA HIS A 61 13.64 2.89 6.93
C HIS A 61 14.55 2.41 5.79
N LEU A 62 13.98 2.14 4.61
CA LEU A 62 14.77 1.73 3.44
C LEU A 62 15.71 2.84 2.96
N ARG A 63 15.28 4.11 3.00
CA ARG A 63 16.16 5.25 2.69
C ARG A 63 17.31 5.37 3.70
N GLU A 64 17.04 5.12 4.97
CA GLU A 64 18.05 5.09 6.03
C GLU A 64 19.06 3.95 5.82
N ILE A 65 18.61 2.75 5.44
CA ILE A 65 19.51 1.62 5.09
C ILE A 65 20.48 2.01 3.98
N VAL A 66 20.02 2.70 2.93
CA VAL A 66 20.87 3.08 1.78
C VAL A 66 22.06 3.95 2.20
N VAL A 67 21.88 4.82 3.20
CA VAL A 67 22.91 5.76 3.67
C VAL A 67 23.66 5.28 4.92
N SER A 68 23.25 4.15 5.50
CA SER A 68 23.82 3.66 6.76
C SER A 68 25.25 3.15 6.59
N PRO A 69 26.16 3.45 7.54
CA PRO A 69 27.50 2.87 7.57
C PRO A 69 27.44 1.33 7.70
N GLY A 70 28.35 0.63 7.03
CA GLY A 70 28.46 -0.84 7.14
C GLY A 70 27.46 -1.64 6.29
N VAL A 71 26.53 -0.98 5.56
CA VAL A 71 25.63 -1.66 4.63
C VAL A 71 26.36 -2.01 3.33
N THR A 72 26.21 -3.26 2.90
CA THR A 72 26.82 -3.80 1.67
C THR A 72 26.21 -3.18 0.40
N PRO A 73 26.92 -3.16 -0.74
CA PRO A 73 26.36 -2.73 -2.02
C PRO A 73 25.06 -3.46 -2.40
N GLU A 74 24.98 -4.76 -2.11
CA GLU A 74 23.85 -5.62 -2.40
C GLU A 74 22.62 -5.22 -1.57
N GLN A 75 22.79 -4.98 -0.27
CA GLN A 75 21.72 -4.46 0.60
C GLN A 75 21.23 -3.09 0.15
N LYS A 76 22.13 -2.20 -0.31
CA LYS A 76 21.74 -0.89 -0.87
C LYS A 76 20.90 -1.06 -2.13
N ALA A 77 21.35 -1.89 -3.06
CA ALA A 77 20.62 -2.17 -4.31
C ALA A 77 19.24 -2.76 -4.02
N LEU A 78 19.15 -3.68 -3.05
CA LEU A 78 17.90 -4.29 -2.62
C LEU A 78 16.95 -3.27 -1.98
N ALA A 79 17.46 -2.40 -1.09
CA ALA A 79 16.65 -1.35 -0.46
C ALA A 79 16.09 -0.35 -1.50
N ILE A 80 16.90 0.02 -2.50
CA ILE A 80 16.46 0.88 -3.62
C ILE A 80 15.37 0.20 -4.44
N ARG A 81 15.52 -1.10 -4.76
CA ARG A 81 14.51 -1.88 -5.49
C ARG A 81 13.20 -1.95 -4.72
N ILE A 82 13.25 -2.27 -3.42
CA ILE A 82 12.06 -2.36 -2.56
C ILE A 82 11.37 -0.98 -2.51
N ASN A 83 12.11 0.11 -2.36
CA ASN A 83 11.56 1.46 -2.40
C ASN A 83 10.81 1.76 -3.71
N LYS A 84 11.36 1.34 -4.86
CA LYS A 84 10.68 1.49 -6.15
C LYS A 84 9.39 0.67 -6.21
N ALA A 85 9.40 -0.55 -5.68
CA ALA A 85 8.22 -1.39 -5.59
C ALA A 85 7.14 -0.79 -4.67
N LEU A 86 7.53 -0.24 -3.52
CA LEU A 86 6.61 0.45 -2.61
C LEU A 86 5.91 1.64 -3.28
N ASN A 87 6.64 2.42 -4.09
CA ASN A 87 6.04 3.52 -4.85
C ASN A 87 4.98 3.02 -5.85
N ASN A 88 5.19 1.86 -6.49
CA ASN A 88 4.17 1.27 -7.36
C ASN A 88 2.93 0.87 -6.55
N VAL A 89 3.13 0.16 -5.43
CA VAL A 89 2.06 -0.27 -4.52
C VAL A 89 1.26 0.92 -4.00
N GLN A 90 1.94 1.98 -3.59
CA GLN A 90 1.28 3.21 -3.14
C GLN A 90 0.38 3.78 -4.25
N ALA A 91 0.90 3.96 -5.47
CA ALA A 91 0.12 4.50 -6.57
C ALA A 91 -1.11 3.65 -6.91
N TRP A 92 -0.98 2.32 -6.87
CA TRP A 92 -2.11 1.41 -7.09
C TRP A 92 -3.14 1.47 -5.95
N LEU A 93 -2.70 1.53 -4.69
CA LEU A 93 -3.61 1.64 -3.55
C LEU A 93 -4.31 3.01 -3.47
N GLU A 94 -3.66 4.09 -3.91
CA GLU A 94 -4.31 5.41 -4.07
C GLU A 94 -5.44 5.36 -5.10
N LYS A 95 -5.31 4.54 -6.16
CA LYS A 95 -6.41 4.31 -7.10
C LYS A 95 -7.54 3.48 -6.50
N VAL A 96 -7.21 2.41 -5.78
CA VAL A 96 -8.21 1.61 -5.04
C VAL A 96 -9.00 2.50 -4.07
N HIS A 97 -8.31 3.41 -3.36
CA HIS A 97 -8.94 4.40 -2.49
C HIS A 97 -9.93 5.27 -3.27
N SER A 98 -9.46 5.92 -4.34
CA SER A 98 -10.27 6.82 -5.17
C SER A 98 -11.52 6.13 -5.72
N ASP A 99 -11.39 4.90 -6.24
CA ASP A 99 -12.52 4.15 -6.79
C ASP A 99 -13.51 3.75 -5.70
N ALA A 100 -13.01 3.30 -4.53
CA ALA A 100 -13.86 2.93 -3.40
C ALA A 100 -14.63 4.14 -2.86
N ALA A 101 -13.95 5.28 -2.72
CA ALA A 101 -14.54 6.55 -2.33
C ALA A 101 -15.57 7.04 -3.37
N GLN A 102 -15.34 6.85 -4.67
CA GLN A 102 -16.35 7.21 -5.67
C GLN A 102 -17.57 6.27 -5.61
N LEU A 103 -17.35 4.96 -5.51
CA LEU A 103 -18.41 3.95 -5.47
C LEU A 103 -19.30 4.07 -4.23
N ILE A 104 -18.78 4.52 -3.09
CA ILE A 104 -19.58 4.69 -1.88
C ILE A 104 -20.56 5.86 -1.99
N GLN A 105 -20.19 6.91 -2.72
CA GLN A 105 -21.02 8.11 -2.95
C GLN A 105 -22.11 7.90 -4.00
N MET A 106 -22.04 6.83 -4.79
CA MET A 106 -23.00 6.58 -5.87
C MET A 106 -24.41 6.29 -5.33
N THR A 107 -25.41 6.91 -5.96
CA THR A 107 -26.83 6.60 -5.72
C THR A 107 -27.18 5.18 -6.21
N PRO A 108 -28.29 4.58 -5.73
CA PRO A 108 -28.73 3.28 -6.22
C PRO A 108 -28.88 3.21 -7.75
N GLN A 109 -29.31 4.30 -8.41
CA GLN A 109 -29.43 4.38 -9.86
C GLN A 109 -28.07 4.43 -10.56
N GLN A 110 -27.12 5.19 -10.00
CA GLN A 110 -25.75 5.25 -10.53
C GLN A 110 -25.08 3.89 -10.45
N LEU A 111 -25.30 3.14 -9.36
CA LEU A 111 -24.77 1.79 -9.17
C LEU A 111 -25.21 0.77 -10.23
N LEU A 112 -26.26 1.06 -10.99
CA LEU A 112 -26.74 0.23 -12.10
C LEU A 112 -26.17 0.67 -13.45
N ALA A 113 -25.42 1.78 -13.50
CA ALA A 113 -24.86 2.30 -14.73
C ALA A 113 -23.61 1.53 -15.15
N PRO A 114 -23.28 1.47 -16.46
CA PRO A 114 -22.05 0.84 -16.96
C PRO A 114 -20.78 1.41 -16.31
N GLU A 115 -20.80 2.69 -15.94
CA GLU A 115 -19.71 3.37 -15.26
C GLU A 115 -19.34 2.72 -13.92
N THR A 116 -20.31 2.18 -13.18
CA THR A 116 -20.02 1.44 -11.93
C THR A 116 -19.26 0.16 -12.21
N THR A 117 -19.55 -0.53 -13.32
CA THR A 117 -18.79 -1.73 -13.70
C THR A 117 -17.34 -1.36 -14.00
N ARG A 118 -17.12 -0.27 -14.73
CA ARG A 118 -15.78 0.24 -15.05
C ARG A 118 -14.96 0.55 -13.78
N LEU A 119 -15.58 1.18 -12.78
CA LEU A 119 -14.92 1.46 -11.49
C LEU A 119 -14.61 0.20 -10.69
N LEU A 120 -15.51 -0.79 -10.70
CA LEU A 120 -15.27 -2.07 -10.01
C LEU A 120 -14.13 -2.85 -10.67
N ASP A 121 -14.05 -2.84 -12.01
CA ASP A 121 -12.99 -3.48 -12.77
C ASP A 121 -11.63 -2.79 -12.54
N ASP A 122 -11.60 -1.46 -12.50
CA ASP A 122 -10.38 -0.71 -12.16
C ASP A 122 -9.97 -1.01 -10.71
N LEU A 123 -10.87 -0.87 -9.74
CA LEU A 123 -10.60 -1.19 -8.33
C LEU A 123 -10.01 -2.60 -8.17
N PHE A 124 -10.59 -3.60 -8.83
CA PHE A 124 -10.07 -4.97 -8.81
C PHE A 124 -8.67 -5.06 -9.44
N THR A 125 -8.48 -4.44 -10.61
CA THR A 125 -7.21 -4.43 -11.33
C THR A 125 -6.11 -3.78 -10.50
N GLN A 126 -6.36 -2.61 -9.90
CA GLN A 126 -5.39 -1.89 -9.09
C GLN A 126 -5.07 -2.65 -7.80
N ALA A 127 -6.07 -3.24 -7.13
CA ALA A 127 -5.83 -4.08 -5.95
C ALA A 127 -4.99 -5.32 -6.29
N ASN A 128 -5.26 -5.96 -7.44
CA ASN A 128 -4.48 -7.11 -7.88
C ASN A 128 -3.04 -6.70 -8.25
N ASN A 129 -2.86 -5.59 -8.96
CA ASN A 129 -1.54 -5.05 -9.27
C ASN A 129 -0.76 -4.70 -8.00
N ALA A 130 -1.40 -4.08 -7.01
CA ALA A 130 -0.79 -3.83 -5.70
C ALA A 130 -0.29 -5.12 -5.04
N PHE A 131 -1.05 -6.22 -5.14
CA PHE A 131 -0.68 -7.48 -4.54
C PHE A 131 0.44 -8.21 -5.31
N VAL A 132 0.23 -8.52 -6.59
CA VAL A 132 1.14 -9.40 -7.37
C VAL A 132 2.09 -8.67 -8.31
N GLY A 133 1.90 -7.36 -8.52
CA GLY A 133 2.60 -6.56 -9.52
C GLY A 133 1.93 -6.63 -10.89
N GLN A 134 2.56 -6.00 -11.88
CA GLN A 134 2.11 -5.96 -13.27
C GLN A 134 3.32 -5.96 -14.21
N THR A 135 3.24 -6.67 -15.33
CA THR A 135 4.22 -6.49 -16.43
C THR A 135 3.78 -5.30 -17.28
N ASP A 136 4.65 -4.30 -17.44
CA ASP A 136 4.37 -3.15 -18.29
C ASP A 136 4.47 -3.57 -19.78
N PRO A 137 3.36 -3.56 -20.53
CA PRO A 137 3.33 -4.11 -21.88
C PRO A 137 4.13 -3.28 -22.90
N ASN A 138 4.54 -2.05 -22.54
CA ASN A 138 5.32 -1.19 -23.44
C ASN A 138 6.82 -1.38 -23.27
N THR A 139 7.26 -1.96 -22.15
CA THR A 139 8.68 -2.07 -21.80
C THR A 139 9.12 -3.49 -21.47
N ASP A 140 8.17 -4.43 -21.36
CA ASP A 140 8.36 -5.79 -20.85
C ASP A 140 9.01 -5.83 -19.46
N GLN A 141 8.98 -4.72 -18.72
CA GLN A 141 9.50 -4.63 -17.36
C GLN A 141 8.43 -4.93 -16.33
N VAL A 142 8.78 -5.73 -15.33
CA VAL A 142 7.89 -6.00 -14.19
C VAL A 142 7.88 -4.79 -13.24
N LYS A 143 6.69 -4.24 -13.02
CA LYS A 143 6.39 -3.40 -11.86
C LYS A 143 6.02 -4.32 -10.71
N GLU A 144 6.87 -4.36 -9.71
CA GLU A 144 6.73 -5.24 -8.56
C GLU A 144 5.63 -4.79 -7.61
N GLY A 145 4.92 -5.75 -7.02
CA GLY A 145 3.91 -5.55 -5.98
C GLY A 145 4.36 -6.06 -4.61
N VAL A 146 3.41 -6.19 -3.68
CA VAL A 146 3.66 -6.60 -2.29
C VAL A 146 4.31 -7.98 -2.18
N VAL A 147 3.98 -8.93 -3.05
CA VAL A 147 4.58 -10.27 -3.03
C VAL A 147 6.10 -10.20 -3.22
N GLN A 148 6.58 -9.43 -4.20
CA GLN A 148 8.02 -9.27 -4.44
C GLN A 148 8.70 -8.48 -3.32
N ILE A 149 8.02 -7.49 -2.74
CA ILE A 149 8.50 -6.77 -1.55
C ILE A 149 8.70 -7.73 -0.39
N HIS A 150 7.73 -8.60 -0.10
CA HIS A 150 7.81 -9.56 1.01
C HIS A 150 9.07 -10.42 0.94
N TYR A 151 9.37 -10.99 -0.23
CA TYR A 151 10.58 -11.79 -0.41
C TYR A 151 11.87 -10.94 -0.40
N SER A 152 11.83 -9.75 -1.01
CA SER A 152 13.00 -8.87 -1.08
C SER A 152 13.41 -8.34 0.30
N VAL A 153 12.46 -8.02 1.17
CA VAL A 153 12.76 -7.51 2.53
C VAL A 153 13.52 -8.54 3.36
N GLN A 154 13.28 -9.84 3.17
CA GLN A 154 14.02 -10.89 3.87
C GLN A 154 15.53 -10.84 3.56
N GLY A 155 15.90 -10.44 2.34
CA GLY A 155 17.29 -10.28 1.93
C GLY A 155 18.02 -9.09 2.57
N LEU A 156 17.31 -8.15 3.21
CA LEU A 156 17.96 -7.05 3.91
C LEU A 156 18.58 -7.48 5.25
N ALA A 157 18.06 -8.56 5.85
CA ALA A 157 18.47 -9.07 7.16
C ALA A 157 19.50 -10.21 7.08
N THR A 158 20.20 -10.37 5.95
CA THR A 158 21.23 -11.39 5.79
C THR A 158 22.56 -10.94 6.40
N PHE A 159 23.19 -11.82 7.18
CA PHE A 159 24.51 -11.60 7.75
C PHE A 159 25.48 -12.66 7.24
N ASP A 160 26.67 -12.24 6.82
CA ASP A 160 27.75 -13.16 6.51
C ASP A 160 28.32 -13.72 7.81
N VAL A 161 28.18 -15.03 8.01
CA VAL A 161 28.81 -15.74 9.12
C VAL A 161 30.18 -16.21 8.65
N GLN A 162 31.25 -15.65 9.21
CA GLN A 162 32.62 -16.07 8.94
C GLN A 162 33.19 -16.87 10.13
N PRO A 163 33.97 -17.94 9.89
CA PRO A 163 34.65 -18.68 10.94
C PRO A 163 35.58 -17.76 11.75
N TYR A 164 35.58 -17.93 13.08
CA TYR A 164 36.52 -17.23 13.94
C TYR A 164 37.94 -17.75 13.71
N SER A 165 38.85 -16.85 13.31
CA SER A 165 40.29 -17.13 13.28
C SER A 165 40.94 -16.50 14.52
N ALA A 166 41.31 -17.34 15.49
CA ALA A 166 42.15 -16.92 16.60
C ALA A 166 43.55 -16.60 16.07
N SER A 167 44.03 -15.38 16.34
CA SER A 167 45.42 -14.95 16.11
C SER A 167 46.33 -15.36 17.24
#